data_AF-E9PSH3-F1
#
_entry.id   AF-E9PSH3-F1
#
_cell.length_a   1.000
_cell.length_b   1.000
_cell.length_c   1.000
_cell.angle_alpha   90.00
_cell.angle_beta   90.00
_cell.angle_gamma   90.00
#
_symmetry.space_group_name_H-M   'P 1'
#
loop_
_entity.id
_entity.type
_entity.pdbx_description
1 polymer ?
#
loop_
_entity_poly.entity_id
_entity_poly.type
_entity_poly.pdbx_seq_one_letter_code
_entity_poly.pdbx_strand_id
1 'polypeptide(L)'
;MAIGFVGCLGAIKENKCLLLTFFLLLLLVFLLEATIAILFFAYTDKIDRYAQQDLKKGLHLYGTQGNVGLTNAWSIIQTDFRCCGVSNYTDWFEVYNATR
;
A
#
# COMPACT_ATOMS: atom_id res chain seq x y z
N MET A 1 -13.27 -9.95 2.03
CA MET A 1 -14.09 -10.97 2.72
C MET A 1 -15.50 -11.10 2.14
N ALA A 2 -16.28 -10.02 1.99
CA ALA A 2 -17.67 -10.10 1.51
C ALA A 2 -17.85 -10.72 0.11
N ILE A 3 -17.05 -10.32 -0.89
CA ILE A 3 -17.12 -10.86 -2.27
C ILE A 3 -16.89 -12.38 -2.27
N GLY A 4 -15.89 -12.84 -1.51
CA GLY A 4 -15.59 -14.28 -1.37
C GLY A 4 -16.71 -15.07 -0.71
N PHE A 5 -17.41 -14.49 0.28
CA PHE A 5 -18.55 -15.15 0.92
C PHE A 5 -19.74 -15.31 -0.03
N VAL A 6 -20.06 -14.27 -0.80
CA VAL A 6 -21.09 -14.31 -1.85
C VAL A 6 -20.77 -15.38 -2.89
N GLY A 7 -19.52 -15.44 -3.36
CA GLY A 7 -19.08 -16.47 -4.31
C GLY A 7 -19.18 -17.89 -3.72
N CYS A 8 -18.69 -18.09 -2.50
CA CYS A 8 -18.70 -19.39 -1.82
C CYS A 8 -20.14 -19.89 -1.57
N LEU A 9 -21.01 -19.04 -1.01
CA LEU A 9 -22.43 -19.38 -0.83
C LEU A 9 -23.15 -19.60 -2.16
N GLY A 10 -22.84 -18.80 -3.18
CA GLY A 10 -23.43 -18.92 -4.51
C GLY A 10 -23.14 -20.26 -5.17
N ALA A 11 -21.90 -20.74 -5.03
CA ALA A 11 -21.49 -22.05 -5.51
C ALA A 11 -22.14 -23.19 -4.71
N ILE A 12 -22.08 -23.14 -3.36
CA ILE A 12 -22.64 -24.20 -2.50
C ILE A 12 -24.16 -24.35 -2.69
N LYS A 13 -24.87 -23.23 -2.87
CA LYS A 13 -26.33 -23.22 -3.04
C LYS A 13 -26.78 -23.34 -4.50
N GLU A 14 -25.84 -23.50 -5.45
CA GLU A 14 -26.10 -23.45 -6.90
C GLU A 14 -26.98 -22.26 -7.32
N ASN A 15 -26.88 -21.14 -6.60
CA ASN A 15 -27.74 -19.99 -6.79
C ASN A 15 -27.16 -19.10 -7.89
N LYS A 16 -27.72 -19.23 -9.11
CA LYS A 16 -27.31 -18.47 -10.30
C LYS A 16 -27.33 -16.95 -10.08
N CYS A 17 -28.29 -16.41 -9.32
CA CYS A 17 -28.36 -14.97 -9.04
C CYS A 17 -27.17 -14.51 -8.18
N LEU A 18 -26.81 -15.32 -7.18
CA LEU A 18 -25.69 -15.02 -6.30
C LEU A 18 -24.34 -15.17 -7.03
N LEU A 19 -24.23 -16.16 -7.91
CA LEU A 19 -23.04 -16.36 -8.74
C LEU A 19 -22.88 -15.26 -9.81
N LEU A 20 -23.98 -14.79 -10.42
CA LEU A 20 -23.96 -13.65 -11.34
C LEU A 20 -23.55 -12.37 -10.62
N THR A 21 -24.08 -12.14 -9.42
CA THR A 21 -23.69 -10.99 -8.58
C THR A 21 -22.20 -11.04 -8.28
N PHE A 22 -21.66 -12.21 -7.92
CA PHE A 22 -20.22 -12.40 -7.72
C PHE A 22 -19.41 -12.06 -8.98
N PHE A 23 -19.83 -12.55 -10.15
CA PHE A 23 -19.16 -12.24 -11.42
C PHE A 23 -19.16 -10.73 -11.73
N LEU A 24 -20.29 -10.05 -11.56
CA LEU A 24 -20.38 -8.61 -11.78
C LEU A 24 -19.49 -7.82 -10.81
N LEU A 25 -19.42 -8.23 -9.54
CA LEU A 25 -18.52 -7.61 -8.56
C LEU A 25 -17.05 -7.82 -8.95
N LEU A 26 -16.67 -9.02 -9.40
CA LEU A 26 -15.31 -9.28 -9.87
C LEU A 26 -14.97 -8.47 -11.13
N LEU A 27 -15.90 -8.37 -12.08
CA LEU A 27 -15.71 -7.56 -13.28
C LEU A 27 -15.51 -6.08 -12.93
N LEU A 28 -16.30 -5.55 -11.98
CA LEU A 28 -16.15 -4.18 -11.50
C LEU A 28 -14.78 -3.95 -10.84
N VAL A 29 -14.34 -4.87 -9.98
CA VAL A 29 -13.00 -4.80 -9.36
C VAL A 29 -11.92 -4.83 -10.44
N PHE A 30 -12.03 -5.70 -11.43
CA PHE A 30 -11.07 -5.79 -12.54
C PHE A 30 -10.99 -4.48 -13.34
N LEU A 31 -12.13 -3.85 -13.65
CA LEU A 31 -12.16 -2.56 -14.36
C LEU A 31 -11.55 -1.43 -13.52
N LEU A 32 -11.77 -1.44 -12.20
CA LEU A 32 -11.15 -0.48 -11.29
C LEU A 32 -9.63 -0.69 -11.22
N GLU A 33 -9.16 -1.93 -11.07
CA GLU A 33 -7.73 -2.25 -11.07
C GLU A 33 -7.06 -1.87 -12.40
N ALA A 34 -7.69 -2.15 -13.54
CA ALA A 34 -7.20 -1.75 -14.85
C ALA A 34 -7.09 -0.22 -14.97
N THR A 35 -8.09 0.51 -14.47
CA THR A 35 -8.07 1.99 -14.43
C THR A 35 -6.92 2.50 -13.55
N ILE A 36 -6.75 1.94 -12.35
CA ILE A 36 -5.67 2.30 -11.44
C ILE A 36 -4.31 2.01 -12.08
N ALA A 37 -4.14 0.87 -12.74
CA ALA A 37 -2.89 0.51 -13.42
C ALA A 37 -2.57 1.50 -14.54
N ILE A 38 -3.54 1.84 -15.38
CA ILE A 38 -3.36 2.83 -16.46
C ILE A 38 -2.96 4.19 -15.87
N LEU A 39 -3.63 4.64 -14.81
CA LEU A 39 -3.28 5.90 -14.13
C LEU A 39 -1.88 5.83 -13.51
N PHE A 40 -1.50 4.69 -12.91
CA PHE A 40 -0.18 4.51 -12.32
C PHE A 40 0.92 4.65 -13.38
N PHE A 41 0.76 4.01 -14.53
CA PHE A 41 1.69 4.13 -15.65
C PHE A 41 1.70 5.52 -16.28
N ALA A 42 0.53 6.16 -16.44
CA ALA A 42 0.44 7.49 -17.01
C ALA A 42 1.06 8.58 -16.11
N TYR A 43 1.03 8.41 -14.79
CA TYR A 43 1.47 9.39 -13.81
C TYR A 43 2.63 8.92 -12.94
N THR A 44 3.47 7.99 -13.44
CA THR A 44 4.54 7.36 -12.65
C THR A 44 5.45 8.37 -11.96
N ASP A 45 5.95 9.40 -12.67
CA ASP A 45 6.82 10.43 -12.06
C ASP A 45 6.14 11.22 -10.93
N LYS A 46 4.83 11.47 -11.07
CA LYS A 46 4.06 12.19 -10.05
C LYS A 46 3.84 11.31 -8.83
N ILE A 47 3.52 10.04 -9.04
CA ILE A 47 3.32 9.06 -7.97
C ILE A 47 4.63 8.81 -7.24
N ASP A 48 5.76 8.67 -7.94
CA ASP A 48 7.07 8.49 -7.32
C ASP A 48 7.43 9.66 -6.40
N ARG A 49 7.26 10.90 -6.87
CA ARG A 49 7.48 12.09 -6.02
C ARG A 49 6.57 12.13 -4.79
N TYR A 50 5.29 11.79 -4.94
CA TYR A 50 4.38 11.73 -3.79
C TYR A 50 4.80 10.64 -2.81
N ALA A 51 5.14 9.45 -3.30
CA ALA A 51 5.59 8.34 -2.48
C ALA A 51 6.87 8.70 -1.72
N GLN A 52 7.86 9.29 -2.39
CA GLN A 52 9.09 9.75 -1.74
C GLN A 52 8.80 10.78 -0.65
N GLN A 53 7.93 11.76 -0.93
CA GLN A 53 7.57 12.78 0.05
C GLN A 53 6.85 12.18 1.27
N ASP A 54 5.94 11.23 1.06
CA ASP A 54 5.19 10.60 2.14
C ASP A 54 6.07 9.68 2.98
N LEU A 55 6.95 8.90 2.34
CA LEU A 55 7.94 8.07 3.01
C LEU A 55 8.93 8.92 3.83
N LYS A 56 9.40 10.05 3.30
CA LYS A 56 10.28 10.96 4.07
C LYS A 56 9.59 11.51 5.30
N LYS A 57 8.31 11.88 5.22
CA LYS A 57 7.50 12.26 6.40
C LYS A 57 7.39 11.11 7.40
N GLY A 58 7.18 9.89 6.92
CA GLY A 58 7.18 8.70 7.75
C GLY A 58 8.54 8.47 8.45
N LEU A 59 9.65 8.77 7.78
CA LEU A 59 10.99 8.67 8.36
C LEU A 59 11.19 9.64 9.53
N HIS A 60 10.62 10.85 9.48
CA HIS A 60 10.66 11.81 10.59
C HIS A 60 9.92 11.34 11.85
N LEU A 61 8.96 10.43 11.71
CA LEU A 61 8.22 9.86 12.83
C LEU A 61 8.92 8.65 13.46
N TYR A 62 10.06 8.22 12.91
CA TYR A 62 10.81 7.09 13.41
C TYR A 62 11.30 7.33 14.84
N GLY A 63 11.04 6.37 15.74
CA GLY A 63 11.44 6.44 17.15
C GLY A 63 10.61 7.40 18.02
N THR A 64 9.60 8.07 17.47
CA THR A 64 8.72 8.97 18.23
C THR A 64 7.68 8.19 19.06
N GLN A 65 7.26 8.76 20.21
CA GLN A 65 6.25 8.12 21.06
C GLN A 65 4.92 7.99 20.32
N GLY A 66 4.31 6.80 20.40
CA GLY A 66 3.07 6.47 19.68
C GLY A 66 3.27 5.87 18.28
N ASN A 67 4.49 5.92 17.72
CA ASN A 67 4.79 5.42 16.37
C ASN A 67 5.66 4.16 16.35
N VAL A 68 5.49 3.28 17.35
CA VAL A 68 6.29 2.05 17.49
C VAL A 68 6.10 1.11 16.30
N GLY A 69 4.87 0.97 15.80
CA GLY A 69 4.58 0.14 14.61
C GLY A 69 5.27 0.65 13.35
N LEU A 70 5.27 1.96 13.12
CA LEU A 70 5.96 2.60 12.00
C LEU A 70 7.48 2.44 12.10
N THR A 71 8.02 2.61 13.31
CA THR A 71 9.45 2.39 13.59
C THR A 71 9.85 0.95 13.26
N ASN A 72 9.06 -0.02 13.70
CA ASN A 72 9.31 -1.43 13.40
C ASN A 72 9.22 -1.73 11.89
N ALA A 73 8.22 -1.17 11.20
CA ALA A 73 8.09 -1.31 9.75
C ALA A 73 9.32 -0.78 9.01
N TRP A 74 9.84 0.38 9.40
CA TRP A 74 11.09 0.93 8.85
C TRP A 74 12.29 0.01 9.10
N SER A 75 12.43 -0.52 10.31
CA SER A 75 13.51 -1.45 10.63
C SER A 75 13.44 -2.74 9.81
N ILE A 76 12.24 -3.30 9.63
CA ILE A 76 12.03 -4.51 8.82
C ILE A 76 12.37 -4.23 7.36
N ILE A 77 11.81 -3.17 6.76
CA ILE A 77 12.06 -2.83 5.35
C ILE A 77 13.56 -2.63 5.11
N GLN A 78 14.23 -1.83 5.95
CA GLN A 78 15.65 -1.56 5.76
C GLN A 78 16.53 -2.81 5.95
N THR A 79 16.16 -3.70 6.88
CA THR A 79 16.89 -4.95 7.11
C THR A 79 16.68 -5.96 5.99
N ASP A 80 15.43 -6.19 5.59
CA ASP A 80 15.06 -7.22 4.61
C ASP A 80 15.53 -6.84 3.20
N PHE A 81 15.37 -5.56 2.82
CA PHE A 81 15.81 -5.06 1.52
C PHE A 81 17.26 -4.56 1.51
N ARG A 82 17.95 -4.58 2.66
CA ARG A 82 19.34 -4.10 2.83
C ARG A 82 19.53 -2.69 2.26
N CYS A 83 18.57 -1.82 2.52
CA CYS A 83 18.55 -0.43 2.08
C CYS A 83 18.55 0.52 3.29
N CYS A 84 18.76 1.82 3.05
CA CYS A 84 18.79 2.82 4.11
C CYS A 84 18.28 4.17 3.58
N GLY A 85 17.26 4.73 4.26
CA GLY A 85 16.57 5.94 3.82
C GLY A 85 15.57 5.68 2.68
N VAL A 86 15.02 6.74 2.10
CA VAL A 86 14.02 6.67 1.02
C VAL A 86 14.73 6.66 -0.33
N SER A 87 15.61 7.64 -0.53
CA SER A 87 16.45 7.79 -1.71
C SER A 87 17.91 7.45 -1.37
N ASN A 88 18.37 7.79 -0.15
CA ASN A 88 19.75 7.56 0.29
C ASN A 88 19.84 7.58 1.83
N TYR A 89 20.92 7.02 2.38
CA TYR A 89 21.21 7.08 3.82
C TYR A 89 21.25 8.52 4.36
N THR A 90 21.55 9.50 3.50
CA THR A 90 21.57 10.92 3.86
C THR A 90 20.19 11.46 4.27
N ASP A 91 19.09 10.81 3.88
CA ASP A 91 17.74 11.21 4.30
C ASP A 91 17.58 11.18 5.83
N TRP A 92 18.36 10.35 6.53
CA TRP A 92 18.36 10.30 7.99
C TRP A 92 18.95 11.54 8.66
N PHE A 93 19.79 12.31 7.96
CA PHE A 93 20.39 13.52 8.53
C PHE A 93 19.33 14.58 8.85
N GLU A 94 18.26 14.66 8.05
CA GLU A 94 17.13 15.54 8.32
C GLU A 94 16.37 15.13 9.59
N VAL A 95 16.29 13.83 9.88
CA VAL A 95 15.63 13.28 11.08
C VAL A 95 16.47 13.53 12.33
N TYR A 96 17.77 13.24 12.28
CA TYR A 96 18.67 13.42 13.43
C TYR A 96 18.84 14.89 13.81
N ASN A 97 18.94 15.78 12.82
CA ASN A 97 19.06 17.21 13.08
C ASN A 97 17.79 17.81 13.71
N ALA A 98 16.61 17.26 13.42
CA ALA A 98 15.35 17.69 14.02
C ALA A 98 15.11 17.16 15.43
N THR A 99 15.81 16.08 15.82
CA THR A 99 15.68 15.43 17.14
C THR A 99 16.68 15.98 18.17
N ARG A 100 17.69 16.74 17.71
CA ARG A 100 18.72 17.35 18.55
C ARG A 100 18.29 18.67 19.17
#